data_AF-A0A6J1FCB7-F1
#
_entry.id   AF-A0A6J1FCB7-F1
#
_cell.length_a   1.000
_cell.length_b   1.000
_cell.length_c   1.000
_cell.angle_alpha   90.00
_cell.angle_beta   90.00
_cell.angle_gamma   90.00
#
_symmetry.space_group_name_H-M   'P 1'
#
loop_
_entity.id
_entity.type
_entity.pdbx_description
1 polymer ?
#
loop_
_entity_poly.entity_id
_entity_poly.type
_entity_poly.pdbx_seq_one_letter_code
_entity_poly.pdbx_strand_id
1 'polypeptide(L)'
;MSSGFNFTGFYATWFDHLRHLIHQLSSTTTAAKENRSSTTDDLRHLVHTVMSHYSDYYHVKSLAAERDPLSVFSAPWATSLERSLHWIAGWRPTTTFHLIYSESSILFESRIVDILHGLRTGDLGDLSPSQFCRVSELQCQTVEEENAITDELSEWQDNVSDLIGTRTELTGKVEGLVSIIKKADDLRLRTVQKVVELLTPKQAVEFLIAAAELQFGVRGWGLNQDRERSNNRDGN
;
A
#
# COMPACT_ATOMS: atom_id res chain seq x y z
N MET A 1 17.68 -18.98 23.95
CA MET A 1 17.35 -17.60 23.56
C MET A 1 17.16 -17.60 22.05
N SER A 2 15.95 -17.91 21.57
CA SER A 2 15.68 -17.83 20.13
C SER A 2 15.66 -16.36 19.76
N SER A 3 16.53 -15.93 18.84
CA SER A 3 16.46 -14.60 18.23
C SER A 3 15.10 -14.48 17.56
N GLY A 4 14.13 -13.91 18.28
CA GLY A 4 12.77 -13.76 17.80
C GLY A 4 12.77 -12.91 16.54
N PHE A 5 12.07 -13.38 15.51
CA PHE A 5 11.78 -12.60 14.32
C PHE A 5 11.25 -11.22 14.73
N ASN A 6 12.01 -10.15 14.42
CA ASN A 6 11.66 -8.77 14.74
C ASN A 6 11.09 -8.09 13.50
N PHE A 7 9.76 -8.01 13.42
CA PHE A 7 9.08 -7.37 12.29
C PHE A 7 9.47 -5.89 12.13
N THR A 8 9.80 -5.18 13.21
CA THR A 8 10.20 -3.77 13.13
C THR A 8 11.52 -3.60 12.37
N GLY A 9 12.50 -4.47 12.65
CA GLY A 9 13.78 -4.47 11.93
C GLY A 9 13.62 -4.89 10.47
N PHE A 10 12.77 -5.89 10.21
CA PHE A 10 12.39 -6.29 8.86
C PHE A 10 11.76 -5.12 8.09
N TYR A 11 10.75 -4.45 8.67
CA TYR A 11 10.06 -3.33 8.04
C TYR A 11 11.02 -2.20 7.67
N ALA A 12 11.94 -1.82 8.57
CA ALA A 12 12.93 -0.79 8.28
C ALA A 12 13.80 -1.14 7.07
N THR A 13 14.31 -2.39 7.03
CA THR A 13 15.12 -2.89 5.91
C THR A 13 14.33 -2.93 4.61
N TRP A 14 13.10 -3.43 4.67
CA TRP A 14 12.19 -3.51 3.54
C TRP A 14 11.85 -2.12 2.98
N PHE A 15 11.62 -1.14 3.86
CA PHE A 15 11.29 0.24 3.49
C PHE A 15 12.46 0.94 2.81
N ASP A 16 13.68 0.73 3.32
CA ASP A 16 14.87 1.27 2.67
C ASP A 16 15.12 0.60 1.31
N HIS A 17 14.91 -0.71 1.18
CA HIS A 17 14.99 -1.37 -0.13
C HIS A 17 13.93 -0.83 -1.11
N LEU A 18 12.69 -0.57 -0.66
CA LEU A 18 11.65 0.05 -1.49
C LEU A 18 12.12 1.40 -2.04
N ARG A 19 12.78 2.24 -1.23
CA ARG A 19 13.34 3.53 -1.72
C ARG A 19 14.34 3.34 -2.85
N HIS A 20 15.22 2.34 -2.74
CA HIS A 20 16.20 2.06 -3.80
C HIS A 20 15.52 1.59 -5.09
N LEU A 21 14.53 0.69 -4.99
CA LEU A 21 13.77 0.20 -6.15
C LEU A 21 13.02 1.35 -6.84
N ILE A 22 12.38 2.22 -6.08
CA ILE A 22 11.65 3.37 -6.63
C ILE A 22 12.60 4.37 -7.28
N HIS A 23 13.77 4.62 -6.71
CA HIS A 23 14.80 5.46 -7.34
C HIS A 23 15.30 4.86 -8.67
N GLN A 24 15.50 3.53 -8.73
CA GLN A 24 15.84 2.84 -9.99
C GLN A 24 14.73 2.96 -11.03
N LEU A 25 13.47 2.83 -10.60
CA LEU A 25 12.30 2.92 -11.47
C LEU A 25 12.11 4.34 -12.04
N SER A 26 12.29 5.38 -11.21
CA SER A 26 12.28 6.79 -11.64
C SER A 26 13.44 7.12 -12.58
N SER A 27 14.67 6.72 -12.26
CA SER A 27 15.85 7.00 -13.10
C SER A 27 15.77 6.32 -14.48
N THR A 28 15.27 5.08 -14.53
CA THR A 28 15.03 4.35 -15.79
C THR A 28 14.00 5.07 -16.65
N THR A 29 12.96 5.64 -16.04
CA THR A 29 11.91 6.39 -16.74
C THR A 29 12.40 7.74 -17.27
N THR A 30 13.27 8.43 -16.54
CA THR A 30 13.91 9.66 -17.04
C THR A 30 14.84 9.35 -18.21
N ALA A 31 15.67 8.32 -18.09
CA ALA A 31 16.55 7.88 -19.17
C ALA A 31 15.77 7.44 -20.42
N ALA A 32 14.60 6.82 -20.25
CA ALA A 32 13.68 6.44 -21.33
C ALA A 32 13.18 7.64 -22.16
N LYS A 33 12.94 8.78 -21.49
CA LYS A 33 12.46 10.01 -22.12
C LYS A 33 13.58 10.69 -22.92
N GLU A 34 14.83 10.57 -22.48
CA GLU A 34 16.00 11.23 -23.08
C GLU A 34 16.69 10.38 -24.16
N ASN A 35 16.77 9.06 -23.97
CA ASN A 35 17.38 8.12 -24.89
C ASN A 35 16.36 7.02 -25.25
N ARG A 36 16.08 6.86 -26.55
CA ARG A 36 15.12 5.89 -27.13
C ARG A 36 15.47 4.39 -26.89
N SER A 37 16.33 4.05 -25.93
CA SER A 37 16.86 2.68 -25.75
C SER A 37 16.30 1.90 -24.57
N SER A 38 15.57 2.51 -23.63
CA SER A 38 14.92 1.72 -22.57
C SER A 38 13.77 0.93 -23.19
N THR A 39 13.87 -0.39 -23.13
CA THR A 39 12.89 -1.25 -23.77
C THR A 39 11.67 -1.38 -22.86
N THR A 40 10.46 -1.46 -23.42
CA THR A 40 9.24 -1.74 -22.64
C THR A 40 9.41 -2.96 -21.71
N ASP A 41 10.29 -3.90 -22.08
CA ASP A 41 10.68 -5.06 -21.31
C ASP A 41 11.39 -4.69 -19.99
N ASP A 42 12.25 -3.67 -19.98
CA ASP A 42 12.95 -3.20 -18.78
C ASP A 42 11.94 -2.64 -17.76
N LEU A 43 10.96 -1.86 -18.24
CA LEU A 43 9.88 -1.33 -17.39
C LEU A 43 9.02 -2.45 -16.82
N ARG A 44 8.66 -3.46 -17.63
CA ARG A 44 7.90 -4.62 -17.13
C ARG A 44 8.68 -5.39 -16.07
N HIS A 45 9.99 -5.56 -16.26
CA HIS A 45 10.85 -6.24 -15.29
C HIS A 45 10.93 -5.47 -13.96
N LEU A 46 11.09 -4.15 -14.01
CA LEU A 46 11.11 -3.31 -12.82
C LEU A 46 9.77 -3.30 -12.08
N VAL A 47 8.65 -3.19 -12.80
CA VAL A 47 7.30 -3.30 -12.23
C VAL A 47 7.14 -4.65 -11.52
N HIS A 48 7.52 -5.75 -12.17
CA HIS A 48 7.48 -7.08 -11.55
C HIS A 48 8.33 -7.13 -10.28
N THR A 49 9.54 -6.57 -10.30
CA THR A 49 10.45 -6.54 -9.15
C THR A 49 9.84 -5.79 -7.96
N VAL A 50 9.22 -4.63 -8.19
CA VAL A 50 8.52 -3.88 -7.15
C VAL A 50 7.31 -4.67 -6.61
N MET A 51 6.55 -5.32 -7.50
CA MET A 51 5.42 -6.15 -7.08
C MET A 51 5.84 -7.38 -6.26
N SER A 52 6.95 -8.03 -6.62
CA SER A 52 7.53 -9.10 -5.80
C SER A 52 7.96 -8.57 -4.43
N HIS A 53 8.56 -7.38 -4.36
CA HIS A 53 8.94 -6.76 -3.09
C HIS A 53 7.74 -6.47 -2.16
N TYR A 54 6.60 -6.06 -2.72
CA TYR A 54 5.34 -5.95 -1.96
C TYR A 54 4.78 -7.32 -1.54
N SER A 55 4.86 -8.33 -2.39
CA SER A 55 4.45 -9.70 -2.05
C SER A 55 5.24 -10.25 -0.87
N ASP A 56 6.57 -10.05 -0.87
CA ASP A 56 7.45 -10.49 0.23
C ASP A 56 7.09 -9.80 1.54
N TYR A 57 6.74 -8.51 1.51
CA TYR A 57 6.26 -7.78 2.69
C TYR A 57 5.03 -8.44 3.32
N TYR A 58 3.99 -8.72 2.52
CA TYR A 58 2.76 -9.32 3.03
C TYR A 58 2.97 -10.77 3.46
N HIS A 59 3.84 -11.52 2.79
CA HIS A 59 4.21 -12.87 3.22
C HIS A 59 4.84 -12.85 4.63
N VAL A 60 5.85 -11.99 4.84
CA VAL A 60 6.53 -11.89 6.12
C VAL A 60 5.61 -11.31 7.21
N LYS A 61 4.74 -10.36 6.86
CA LYS A 61 3.74 -9.79 7.78
C LYS A 61 2.69 -10.83 8.19
N SER A 62 2.30 -11.73 7.30
CA SER A 62 1.40 -12.85 7.60
C SER A 62 2.01 -13.77 8.67
N LEU A 63 3.29 -14.12 8.55
CA LEU A 63 4.01 -14.90 9.57
C LEU A 63 4.12 -14.14 10.91
N ALA A 64 4.31 -12.82 10.87
CA ALA A 64 4.31 -11.99 12.06
C ALA A 64 2.94 -11.98 12.76
N ALA A 65 1.85 -11.92 11.98
CA ALA A 65 0.49 -11.91 12.49
C ALA A 65 0.13 -13.24 13.14
N GLU A 66 0.53 -14.38 12.56
CA GLU A 66 0.34 -15.71 13.16
C GLU A 66 1.02 -15.82 14.54
N ARG A 67 2.15 -15.15 14.72
CA ARG A 67 2.91 -15.17 15.97
C ARG A 67 2.33 -14.23 17.02
N ASP A 68 2.01 -13.00 16.63
CA ASP A 68 1.50 -11.96 17.52
C ASP A 68 0.63 -10.96 16.73
N PRO A 69 -0.68 -11.24 16.58
CA PRO A 69 -1.57 -10.39 15.79
C PRO A 69 -1.81 -9.02 16.46
N LEU A 70 -1.72 -8.93 17.79
CA LEU A 70 -1.90 -7.66 18.51
C LEU A 70 -0.72 -6.72 18.29
N SER A 71 0.50 -7.26 18.27
CA SER A 71 1.69 -6.49 17.87
C SER A 71 1.56 -6.03 16.41
N VAL A 72 1.10 -6.90 15.50
CA VAL A 72 0.90 -6.49 14.11
C VAL A 72 -0.18 -5.41 13.96
N PHE A 73 -1.28 -5.54 14.71
CA PHE A 73 -2.39 -4.60 14.68
C PHE A 73 -2.01 -3.24 15.27
N SER A 74 -1.25 -3.22 16.37
CA SER A 74 -0.77 -1.98 17.00
C SER A 74 0.37 -1.29 16.22
N ALA A 75 1.01 -2.02 15.31
CA ALA A 75 2.01 -1.55 14.35
C ALA A 75 3.12 -0.68 14.98
N PRO A 76 3.92 -1.19 15.94
CA PRO A 76 4.94 -0.42 16.65
C PRO A 76 6.06 0.13 15.75
N TRP A 77 6.21 -0.38 14.53
CA TRP A 77 7.16 0.10 13.52
C TRP A 77 6.68 1.34 12.74
N ALA A 78 5.41 1.70 12.88
CA ALA A 78 4.76 2.80 12.20
C ALA A 78 4.65 4.03 13.11
N THR A 79 4.79 5.22 12.51
CA THR A 79 4.59 6.51 13.17
C THR A 79 3.14 6.69 13.63
N SER A 80 2.89 7.66 14.50
CA SER A 80 1.50 7.96 14.92
C SER A 80 0.61 8.38 13.74
N LEU A 81 1.16 9.13 12.77
CA LEU A 81 0.46 9.52 11.55
C LEU A 81 0.12 8.31 10.68
N GLU A 82 1.08 7.42 10.41
CA GLU A 82 0.84 6.18 9.65
C GLU A 82 -0.29 5.36 10.30
N ARG A 83 -0.22 5.17 11.63
CA ARG A 83 -1.24 4.41 12.38
C ARG A 83 -2.62 5.07 12.32
N SER A 84 -2.70 6.41 12.30
CA SER A 84 -3.98 7.13 12.19
C SER A 84 -4.68 6.94 10.84
N LEU A 85 -3.92 6.54 9.80
CA LEU A 85 -4.43 6.28 8.45
C LEU A 85 -4.68 4.79 8.19
N HIS A 86 -4.42 3.92 9.17
CA HIS A 86 -4.70 2.50 9.04
C HIS A 86 -6.20 2.22 9.12
N TRP A 87 -6.66 1.30 8.27
CA TRP A 87 -7.98 0.68 8.37
C TRP A 87 -7.90 -0.60 9.21
N ILE A 88 -7.23 -1.64 8.70
CA ILE A 88 -7.04 -2.92 9.41
C ILE A 88 -5.57 -3.34 9.28
N ALA A 89 -4.77 -3.05 10.31
CA ALA A 89 -3.33 -3.31 10.35
C ALA A 89 -2.54 -2.75 9.13
N GLY A 90 -3.06 -1.73 8.44
CA GLY A 90 -2.47 -1.14 7.22
C GLY A 90 -3.42 -0.19 6.51
N TRP A 91 -2.99 0.39 5.38
CA TRP A 91 -3.75 1.35 4.57
C TRP A 91 -5.05 0.76 3.99
N ARG A 92 -6.00 1.59 3.56
CA ARG A 92 -7.30 1.10 3.04
C ARG A 92 -7.21 0.86 1.52
N PRO A 93 -7.50 -0.34 0.97
CA PRO A 93 -7.39 -0.64 -0.47
C PRO A 93 -7.98 0.42 -1.41
N THR A 94 -9.08 1.06 -1.04
CA THR A 94 -9.72 2.16 -1.78
C THR A 94 -8.81 3.38 -2.01
N THR A 95 -7.80 3.60 -1.18
CA THR A 95 -6.76 4.63 -1.36
C THR A 95 -6.03 4.47 -2.70
N THR A 96 -5.88 3.24 -3.22
CA THR A 96 -5.30 3.00 -4.54
C THR A 96 -6.07 3.71 -5.66
N PHE A 97 -7.41 3.65 -5.64
CA PHE A 97 -8.22 4.28 -6.69
C PHE A 97 -8.21 5.80 -6.57
N HIS A 98 -8.26 6.31 -5.33
CA HIS A 98 -8.10 7.75 -5.09
C HIS A 98 -6.79 8.26 -5.68
N LEU A 99 -5.68 7.54 -5.48
CA LEU A 99 -4.40 7.89 -6.07
C LEU A 99 -4.45 7.89 -7.60
N ILE A 100 -5.00 6.84 -8.23
CA ILE A 100 -5.11 6.79 -9.70
C ILE A 100 -5.91 7.98 -10.24
N TYR A 101 -7.07 8.29 -9.64
CA TYR A 101 -7.89 9.40 -10.09
C TYR A 101 -7.21 10.75 -9.88
N SER A 102 -6.53 10.94 -8.75
CA SER A 102 -5.78 12.16 -8.47
C SER A 102 -4.62 12.35 -9.46
N GLU A 103 -3.76 11.34 -9.62
CA GLU A 103 -2.60 11.42 -10.53
C GLU A 103 -3.03 11.56 -11.99
N SER A 104 -4.03 10.81 -12.43
CA SER A 104 -4.55 10.91 -13.79
C SER A 104 -5.18 12.27 -14.07
N SER A 105 -5.94 12.84 -13.12
CA SER A 105 -6.52 14.18 -13.28
C SER A 105 -5.46 15.26 -13.36
N ILE A 106 -4.46 15.24 -12.46
CA ILE A 106 -3.37 16.22 -12.45
C ILE A 106 -2.58 16.18 -13.78
N LEU A 107 -2.25 14.97 -14.26
CA LEU A 107 -1.51 14.80 -15.51
C LEU A 107 -2.36 15.17 -16.73
N PHE A 108 -3.65 14.81 -16.74
CA PHE A 108 -4.58 15.19 -17.79
C PHE A 108 -4.70 16.71 -17.90
N GLU A 109 -4.91 17.42 -16.78
CA GLU A 109 -5.01 18.89 -16.75
C GLU A 109 -3.73 19.55 -17.26
N SER A 110 -2.56 19.03 -16.87
CA SER A 110 -1.26 19.57 -17.30
C SER A 110 -1.00 19.46 -18.81
N ARG A 111 -1.68 18.53 -19.50
CA ARG A 111 -1.47 18.24 -20.93
C ARG A 111 -2.75 18.25 -21.76
N ILE A 112 -3.80 18.91 -21.26
CA ILE A 112 -5.10 18.93 -21.93
C ILE A 112 -5.02 19.48 -23.35
N VAL A 113 -4.17 20.50 -23.58
CA VAL A 113 -3.96 21.08 -24.91
C VAL A 113 -3.36 20.06 -25.87
N ASP A 114 -2.35 19.30 -25.45
CA ASP A 114 -1.71 18.27 -26.27
C ASP A 114 -2.69 17.15 -26.61
N ILE A 115 -3.47 16.70 -25.62
CA ILE A 115 -4.50 15.66 -25.78
C ILE A 115 -5.59 16.11 -26.77
N LEU A 116 -6.04 17.37 -26.68
CA LEU A 116 -7.03 17.93 -27.61
C LEU A 116 -6.50 18.04 -29.06
N HIS A 117 -5.18 18.19 -29.23
CA HIS A 117 -4.52 18.09 -30.54
C HIS A 117 -4.24 16.63 -30.99
N GLY A 118 -4.70 15.64 -30.21
CA GLY A 118 -4.53 14.21 -30.51
C GLY A 118 -3.16 13.65 -30.13
N LEU A 119 -2.32 14.41 -29.43
CA LEU A 119 -1.05 13.91 -28.91
C LEU A 119 -1.31 13.00 -27.70
N ARG A 120 -0.72 11.81 -27.71
CA ARG A 120 -0.79 10.86 -26.60
C ARG A 120 0.61 10.67 -26.03
N THR A 121 0.74 10.99 -24.75
CA THR A 121 1.94 10.78 -23.95
C THR A 121 2.03 9.36 -23.41
N GLY A 122 0.90 8.64 -23.31
CA GLY A 122 0.84 7.23 -22.92
C GLY A 122 1.19 7.00 -21.44
N ASP A 123 1.03 8.04 -20.63
CA ASP A 123 1.20 8.01 -19.18
C ASP A 123 -0.18 7.97 -18.47
N LEU A 124 -0.21 8.16 -17.16
CA LEU A 124 -1.45 8.14 -16.37
C LEU A 124 -2.44 9.25 -16.74
N GLY A 125 -2.03 10.34 -17.39
CA GLY A 125 -2.96 11.37 -17.89
C GLY A 125 -3.74 10.94 -19.13
N ASP A 126 -3.33 9.84 -19.76
CA ASP A 126 -3.90 9.29 -21.00
C ASP A 126 -4.66 7.97 -20.79
N LEU A 127 -5.18 7.72 -19.60
CA LEU A 127 -6.02 6.54 -19.35
C LEU A 127 -7.21 6.51 -20.33
N SER A 128 -7.38 5.37 -20.99
CA SER A 128 -8.48 5.20 -21.94
C SER A 128 -9.83 5.14 -21.21
N PRO A 129 -10.96 5.44 -21.87
CA PRO A 129 -12.29 5.22 -21.29
C PRO A 129 -12.49 3.78 -20.79
N SER A 130 -11.95 2.79 -21.51
CA SER A 130 -12.02 1.38 -21.08
C SER A 130 -11.16 1.09 -19.86
N GLN A 131 -10.00 1.74 -19.69
CA GLN A 131 -9.22 1.64 -18.47
C GLN A 131 -9.98 2.23 -17.28
N PHE A 132 -10.58 3.42 -17.44
CA PHE A 132 -11.41 4.03 -16.38
C PHE A 132 -12.58 3.16 -15.97
N CYS A 133 -13.32 2.58 -16.93
CA CYS A 133 -14.42 1.65 -16.61
C CYS A 133 -13.93 0.47 -15.78
N ARG A 134 -12.82 -0.17 -16.17
CA ARG A 134 -12.26 -1.33 -15.46
C ARG A 134 -11.73 -0.96 -14.07
N VAL A 135 -11.12 0.23 -13.92
CA VAL A 135 -10.68 0.74 -12.62
C VAL A 135 -11.89 1.01 -11.71
N SER A 136 -12.97 1.58 -12.24
CA SER A 136 -14.21 1.82 -11.49
C SER A 136 -14.91 0.52 -11.09
N GLU A 137 -14.99 -0.48 -11.97
CA GLU A 137 -15.51 -1.81 -11.65
C GLU A 137 -14.69 -2.47 -10.53
N LEU A 138 -13.35 -2.42 -10.64
CA LEU A 138 -12.45 -2.95 -9.62
C LEU A 138 -12.59 -2.22 -8.28
N GLN A 139 -12.84 -0.91 -8.30
CA GLN A 139 -13.13 -0.13 -7.10
C GLN A 139 -14.41 -0.62 -6.41
N CYS A 140 -15.50 -0.83 -7.16
CA CYS A 140 -16.75 -1.36 -6.60
C CYS A 140 -16.53 -2.71 -5.92
N GLN A 141 -15.85 -3.65 -6.60
CA GLN A 141 -15.52 -4.96 -6.02
C GLN A 141 -14.67 -4.84 -4.76
N THR A 142 -13.68 -3.94 -4.77
CA THR A 142 -12.80 -3.72 -3.61
C THR A 142 -13.59 -3.13 -2.43
N VAL A 143 -14.52 -2.22 -2.68
CA VAL A 143 -15.40 -1.64 -1.64
C VAL A 143 -16.30 -2.71 -1.02
N GLU A 144 -16.86 -3.61 -1.83
CA GLU A 144 -17.65 -4.73 -1.33
C GLU A 144 -16.84 -5.65 -0.39
N GLU A 145 -15.62 -6.04 -0.80
CA GLU A 145 -14.73 -6.85 0.03
C GLU A 145 -14.25 -6.10 1.29
N GLU A 146 -13.96 -4.80 1.20
CA GLU A 146 -13.62 -3.97 2.38
C GLU A 146 -14.75 -3.92 3.41
N ASN A 147 -15.99 -3.76 2.95
CA ASN A 147 -17.15 -3.73 3.84
C ASN A 147 -17.32 -5.09 4.54
N ALA A 148 -17.23 -6.19 3.79
CA ALA A 148 -17.32 -7.54 4.36
C ALA A 148 -16.25 -7.80 5.44
N ILE A 149 -14.99 -7.40 5.20
CA ILE A 149 -13.92 -7.56 6.20
C ILE A 149 -14.13 -6.62 7.41
N THR A 150 -14.69 -5.43 7.21
CA THR A 150 -15.03 -4.50 8.30
C THR A 150 -16.15 -5.06 9.17
N ASP A 151 -17.15 -5.68 8.56
CA ASP A 151 -18.25 -6.34 9.27
C ASP A 151 -17.72 -7.53 10.10
N GLU A 152 -16.85 -8.36 9.53
CA GLU A 152 -16.18 -9.45 10.25
C GLU A 152 -15.36 -8.94 11.46
N LEU A 153 -14.65 -7.81 11.31
CA LEU A 153 -13.92 -7.20 12.42
C LEU A 153 -14.87 -6.68 13.51
N SER A 154 -16.01 -6.11 13.12
CA SER A 154 -17.00 -5.59 14.06
C SER A 154 -17.63 -6.74 14.87
N GLU A 155 -18.03 -7.82 14.20
CA GLU A 155 -18.50 -9.04 14.86
C GLU A 155 -17.45 -9.62 15.80
N TRP A 156 -16.18 -9.65 15.39
CA TRP A 156 -15.09 -10.08 16.25
C TRP A 156 -14.95 -9.20 17.51
N GLN A 157 -15.06 -7.88 17.38
CA GLN A 157 -14.97 -6.94 18.49
C GLN A 157 -16.15 -7.08 19.48
N ASP A 158 -17.38 -7.23 18.99
CA ASP A 158 -18.57 -7.44 19.83
C ASP A 158 -18.43 -8.71 20.66
N ASN A 159 -18.01 -9.81 20.02
CA ASN A 159 -17.73 -11.08 20.71
C ASN A 159 -16.57 -11.00 21.71
N VAL A 160 -15.63 -10.06 21.53
CA VAL A 160 -14.55 -9.80 22.49
C VAL A 160 -15.09 -9.09 23.73
N SER A 161 -15.94 -8.08 23.53
CA SER A 161 -16.53 -7.24 24.60
C SER A 161 -17.40 -8.03 25.58
N ASP A 162 -18.15 -9.02 25.09
CA ASP A 162 -19.12 -9.79 25.90
C ASP A 162 -18.50 -10.87 26.81
N LEU A 163 -17.18 -11.10 26.72
CA LEU A 163 -16.54 -12.28 27.30
C LEU A 163 -15.26 -11.94 28.05
N ILE A 164 -15.41 -11.38 29.25
CA ILE A 164 -14.39 -11.38 30.29
C ILE A 164 -14.57 -12.69 31.08
N GLY A 165 -13.93 -13.80 30.65
CA GLY A 165 -14.24 -15.11 31.23
C GLY A 165 -13.13 -16.17 31.22
N THR A 166 -12.71 -16.68 30.06
CA THR A 166 -11.86 -17.89 30.03
C THR A 166 -10.70 -17.86 29.02
N ARG A 167 -9.63 -18.61 29.33
CA ARG A 167 -8.38 -18.67 28.53
C ARG A 167 -8.54 -19.38 27.18
N THR A 168 -9.49 -20.30 27.04
CA THR A 168 -9.75 -21.04 25.80
C THR A 168 -10.51 -20.19 24.77
N GLU A 169 -11.34 -19.25 25.21
CA GLU A 169 -12.00 -18.28 24.32
C GLU A 169 -11.00 -17.27 23.74
N LEU A 170 -9.91 -17.01 24.46
CA LEU A 170 -8.87 -16.08 24.02
C LEU A 170 -8.08 -16.61 22.81
N THR A 171 -7.84 -17.93 22.71
CA THR A 171 -7.08 -18.51 21.57
C THR A 171 -7.88 -18.45 20.27
N GLY A 172 -9.18 -18.79 20.31
CA GLY A 172 -10.06 -18.66 19.13
C GLY A 172 -10.22 -17.20 18.67
N LYS A 173 -10.24 -16.24 19.60
CA LYS A 173 -10.25 -14.81 19.27
C LYS A 173 -8.95 -14.37 18.59
N VAL A 174 -7.80 -14.82 19.07
CA VAL A 174 -6.51 -14.53 18.42
C VAL A 174 -6.49 -15.08 16.99
N GLU A 175 -6.96 -16.31 16.76
CA GLU A 175 -7.08 -16.91 15.42
C GLU A 175 -8.02 -16.11 14.51
N GLY A 176 -9.16 -15.65 15.03
CA GLY A 176 -10.08 -14.77 14.29
C GLY A 176 -9.42 -13.48 13.82
N LEU A 177 -8.67 -12.81 14.71
CA LEU A 177 -7.95 -11.58 14.36
C LEU A 177 -6.85 -11.83 13.31
N VAL A 178 -6.12 -12.95 13.40
CA VAL A 178 -5.14 -13.35 12.38
C VAL A 178 -5.81 -13.50 11.01
N SER A 179 -6.97 -14.17 10.96
CA SER A 179 -7.75 -14.34 9.73
C SER A 179 -8.14 -13.00 9.10
N ILE A 180 -8.68 -12.07 9.91
CA ILE A 180 -9.08 -10.73 9.46
C ILE A 180 -7.88 -9.95 8.91
N ILE A 181 -6.75 -9.94 9.62
CA ILE A 181 -5.52 -9.25 9.18
C ILE A 181 -5.05 -9.81 7.83
N LYS A 182 -5.03 -11.14 7.67
CA LYS A 182 -4.62 -11.79 6.42
C LYS A 182 -5.56 -11.47 5.27
N LYS A 183 -6.88 -11.47 5.48
CA LYS A 183 -7.87 -11.07 4.45
C LYS A 183 -7.66 -9.63 4.00
N ALA A 184 -7.44 -8.72 4.95
CA ALA A 184 -7.18 -7.31 4.64
C ALA A 184 -5.87 -7.12 3.86
N ASP A 185 -4.81 -7.85 4.22
CA ASP A 185 -3.52 -7.80 3.53
C ASP A 185 -3.56 -8.43 2.13
N ASP A 186 -4.28 -9.54 1.97
CA ASP A 186 -4.54 -10.16 0.67
C ASP A 186 -5.31 -9.21 -0.26
N LEU A 187 -6.37 -8.56 0.26
CA LEU A 187 -7.11 -7.56 -0.51
C LEU A 187 -6.21 -6.42 -0.99
N ARG A 188 -5.35 -5.86 -0.12
CA ARG A 188 -4.39 -4.82 -0.51
C ARG A 188 -3.48 -5.26 -1.66
N LEU A 189 -2.87 -6.43 -1.52
CA LEU A 189 -1.93 -6.93 -2.52
C LEU A 189 -2.65 -7.20 -3.85
N ARG A 190 -3.80 -7.86 -3.81
CA ARG A 190 -4.62 -8.12 -5.01
C ARG A 190 -5.11 -6.84 -5.68
N THR A 191 -5.51 -5.82 -4.92
CA THR A 191 -5.95 -4.54 -5.49
C THR A 191 -4.81 -3.87 -6.27
N VAL A 192 -3.60 -3.79 -5.69
CA VAL A 192 -2.43 -3.20 -6.39
C VAL A 192 -2.07 -4.04 -7.62
N GLN A 193 -2.04 -5.38 -7.50
CA GLN A 193 -1.75 -6.28 -8.63
C GLN A 193 -2.74 -6.08 -9.78
N LYS A 194 -4.05 -6.13 -9.49
CA LYS A 194 -5.08 -5.95 -10.52
C LYS A 194 -4.98 -4.57 -11.15
N VAL A 195 -4.74 -3.50 -10.39
CA VAL A 195 -4.50 -2.17 -10.96
C VAL A 195 -3.32 -2.18 -11.92
N VAL A 196 -2.17 -2.73 -11.52
CA VAL A 196 -0.99 -2.83 -12.39
C VAL A 196 -1.29 -3.58 -13.69
N GLU A 197 -2.12 -4.64 -13.63
CA GLU A 197 -2.56 -5.41 -14.81
C GLU A 197 -3.52 -4.63 -15.73
N LEU A 198 -4.25 -3.64 -15.21
CA LEU A 198 -5.10 -2.74 -16.01
C LEU A 198 -4.31 -1.66 -16.75
N LEU A 199 -3.08 -1.39 -16.31
CA LEU A 199 -2.24 -0.31 -16.79
C LEU A 199 -1.22 -0.80 -17.84
N THR A 200 -0.81 0.11 -18.72
CA THR A 200 0.39 -0.14 -19.54
C THR A 200 1.64 -0.14 -18.64
N PRO A 201 2.77 -0.73 -19.06
CA PRO A 201 3.98 -0.74 -18.23
C PRO A 201 4.44 0.65 -17.81
N LYS A 202 4.30 1.66 -18.69
CA LYS A 202 4.64 3.05 -18.36
C LYS A 202 3.69 3.64 -17.30
N GLN A 203 2.39 3.44 -17.45
CA GLN A 203 1.39 3.88 -16.47
C GLN A 203 1.57 3.18 -15.12
N ALA A 204 1.88 1.88 -15.12
CA ALA A 204 2.12 1.11 -13.90
C ALA A 204 3.34 1.63 -13.13
N VAL A 205 4.42 1.97 -13.86
CA VAL A 205 5.61 2.61 -13.29
C VAL A 205 5.24 3.90 -12.57
N GLU A 206 4.53 4.82 -13.25
CA GLU A 206 4.13 6.10 -12.67
C GLU A 206 3.22 5.93 -11.45
N PHE A 207 2.28 4.99 -11.52
CA PHE A 207 1.40 4.66 -10.40
C PHE A 207 2.20 4.16 -9.18
N LEU A 208 3.17 3.26 -9.40
CA LEU A 208 4.01 2.73 -8.32
C LEU A 208 4.94 3.79 -7.72
N ILE A 209 5.47 4.72 -8.54
CA ILE A 209 6.21 5.89 -8.03
C ILE A 209 5.31 6.72 -7.12
N ALA A 210 4.14 7.14 -7.60
CA ALA A 210 3.23 7.99 -6.84
C ALA A 210 2.79 7.32 -5.53
N ALA A 211 2.52 6.01 -5.56
CA ALA A 211 2.15 5.24 -4.37
C ALA A 211 3.27 5.21 -3.34
N ALA A 212 4.51 4.98 -3.78
CA ALA A 212 5.67 4.97 -2.90
C ALA A 212 6.00 6.37 -2.37
N GLU A 213 5.90 7.41 -3.19
CA GLU A 213 6.11 8.80 -2.77
C GLU A 213 5.09 9.22 -1.70
N LEU A 214 3.82 8.85 -1.86
CA LEU A 214 2.80 9.04 -0.82
C LEU A 214 3.21 8.32 0.48
N GLN A 215 3.63 7.06 0.39
CA GLN A 215 4.08 6.28 1.55
C GLN A 215 5.31 6.93 2.23
N PHE A 216 6.28 7.39 1.45
CA PHE A 216 7.48 8.07 1.95
C PHE A 216 7.14 9.40 2.61
N GLY A 217 6.26 10.19 2.00
CA GLY A 217 5.80 11.48 2.51
C GLY A 217 5.06 11.33 3.85
N VAL A 218 4.11 10.41 3.94
CA VAL A 218 3.37 10.10 5.18
C VAL A 218 4.33 9.71 6.30
N ARG A 219 5.26 8.78 6.03
CA ARG A 219 6.25 8.38 7.03
C ARG A 219 7.18 9.51 7.44
N GLY A 220 7.69 10.28 6.47
CA GLY A 220 8.58 11.41 6.71
C GLY A 220 7.93 12.47 7.60
N TRP A 221 6.67 12.81 7.33
CA TRP A 221 5.92 13.75 8.15
C TRP A 221 5.63 13.18 9.55
N GLY A 222 5.23 11.91 9.64
CA GLY A 222 4.97 11.24 10.91
C GLY A 222 6.20 11.21 11.83
N LEU A 223 7.38 10.92 11.29
CA LEU A 223 8.64 10.93 12.06
C LEU A 223 8.97 12.31 12.62
N ASN A 224 8.74 13.36 11.83
CA ASN A 224 8.95 14.74 12.29
C ASN A 224 8.00 15.10 13.43
N GLN A 225 6.71 14.77 13.29
CA GLN A 225 5.70 15.05 14.31
C GLN A 225 5.95 14.28 15.61
N ASP A 226 6.30 12.99 15.51
CA ASP A 226 6.58 12.16 16.68
C ASP A 226 7.82 12.67 17.45
N ARG A 227 8.86 13.12 16.72
CA ARG A 227 10.06 13.73 17.33
C ARG A 227 9.73 15.02 18.07
N GLU A 228 8.93 15.92 17.49
CA GLU A 228 8.51 17.16 18.12
C GLU A 228 7.71 16.92 19.41
N ARG A 229 6.82 15.92 19.41
CA ARG A 229 6.04 15.54 20.59
C ARG A 229 6.91 14.99 21.72
N SER A 230 7.93 14.19 21.41
CA SER A 230 8.87 13.67 22.40
C SER A 230 9.69 14.80 23.04
N ASN A 231 10.24 15.71 22.22
CA ASN A 231 11.01 16.85 22.70
C ASN A 231 10.20 17.77 23.65
N ASN A 232 8.91 17.96 23.37
CA ASN A 232 8.03 18.77 24.23
C ASN A 232 7.67 18.08 25.56
N ARG A 233 7.77 16.75 25.64
CA ARG A 233 7.52 15.99 26.89
C ARG A 233 8.74 15.95 27.80
N ASP A 234 9.94 15.94 27.23
CA ASP A 234 11.20 15.90 27.98
C ASP A 234 11.66 17.29 28.47
N GLY A 235 11.05 18.37 27.94
CA GLY A 235 11.35 19.76 28.30
C GLY A 235 10.46 20.36 29.40
N ASN A 236 9.55 19.58 29.99
CA ASN A 236 8.56 20.03 30.98
C ASN A 236 8.57 19.13 32.22
#